data_AF-A0A0H5DPC7-F1
#
_entry.id   AF-A0A0H5DPC7-F1
#
_cell.length_a   1.000
_cell.length_b   1.000
_cell.length_c   1.000
_cell.angle_alpha   90.00
_cell.angle_beta   90.00
_cell.angle_gamma   90.00
#
_symmetry.space_group_name_H-M   'P 1'
#
loop_
_entity.id
_entity.type
_entity.pdbx_description
1 polymer ?
#
loop_
_entity_poly.entity_id
_entity_poly.type
_entity_poly.pdbx_seq_one_letter_code
_entity_poly.pdbx_strand_id
1 'polypeptide(L)'
;MFYRDYVWIKGKPQGRENPPGQQLDTTSRYKIVRDPYGKRHSVELYKDGKFQGIIYDSHLFDFRLCVSKMESSWQKIDAELVDHHPASLIRDQDDRTIAEERYIFAHGLCTECHIHYPGGPLVAVQKMFYEGASEEPSAVALFDQHFKPVGIKIFGSEAPEKGFTCTYESWDMTDEAALEKLDALFKETLPKGDR
;
A
#
# COMPACT_ATOMS: atom_id res chain seq x y z
N MET A 1 -14.19 17.09 10.17
CA MET A 1 -15.21 16.02 10.26
C MET A 1 -14.52 14.73 10.68
N PHE A 2 -15.16 13.94 11.53
CA PHE A 2 -14.65 12.62 11.96
C PHE A 2 -15.50 11.54 11.28
N TYR A 3 -14.86 10.45 10.88
CA TYR A 3 -15.44 9.34 10.13
C TYR A 3 -15.25 8.03 10.89
N ARG A 4 -16.12 7.05 10.66
CA ARG A 4 -15.96 5.70 11.23
C ARG A 4 -14.93 4.87 10.49
N ASP A 5 -14.76 5.16 9.21
CA ASP A 5 -13.82 4.47 8.34
C ASP A 5 -13.27 5.41 7.26
N TYR A 6 -12.33 4.92 6.45
CA TYR A 6 -11.87 5.62 5.26
C TYR A 6 -11.45 4.63 4.17
N VAL A 7 -11.40 5.14 2.93
CA VAL A 7 -11.00 4.40 1.74
C VAL A 7 -10.06 5.24 0.89
N TRP A 8 -9.25 4.58 0.07
CA TRP A 8 -8.35 5.22 -0.86
C TRP A 8 -8.97 5.33 -2.25
N ILE A 9 -8.92 6.53 -2.84
CA ILE A 9 -9.36 6.80 -4.22
C ILE A 9 -8.27 7.62 -4.93
N LYS A 10 -7.62 7.03 -5.93
CA LYS A 10 -6.53 7.62 -6.71
C LYS A 10 -5.43 8.20 -5.81
N GLY A 11 -5.00 7.41 -4.82
CA GLY A 11 -3.98 7.82 -3.84
C GLY A 11 -4.44 8.92 -2.86
N LYS A 12 -5.73 9.22 -2.75
CA LYS A 12 -6.30 10.18 -1.79
C LYS A 12 -7.23 9.48 -0.80
N PRO A 13 -7.10 9.73 0.51
CA PRO A 13 -7.97 9.11 1.50
C PRO A 13 -9.32 9.84 1.52
N GLN A 14 -10.44 9.12 1.59
CA GLN A 14 -11.80 9.62 1.68
C GLN A 14 -12.50 9.03 2.89
N GLY A 15 -13.09 9.87 3.73
CA GLY A 15 -13.81 9.43 4.92
C GLY A 15 -15.13 8.73 4.58
N ARG A 16 -15.50 7.73 5.40
CA ARG A 16 -16.74 6.94 5.29
C ARG A 16 -17.44 6.86 6.64
N GLU A 17 -18.72 7.19 6.66
CA GLU A 17 -19.56 7.09 7.87
C GLU A 17 -20.16 5.70 8.05
N ASN A 18 -20.61 5.09 6.96
CA ASN A 18 -21.32 3.81 6.97
C ASN A 18 -20.58 2.81 6.06
N PRO A 19 -19.51 2.17 6.54
CA PRO A 19 -18.84 1.14 5.76
C PRO A 19 -19.77 -0.09 5.60
N PRO A 20 -19.86 -0.66 4.40
CA PRO A 20 -20.67 -1.85 4.16
C PRO A 20 -20.09 -3.06 4.90
N GLY A 21 -20.96 -3.82 5.59
CA GLY A 21 -20.64 -5.17 6.08
C GLY A 21 -19.64 -5.28 7.24
N GLN A 22 -19.17 -4.18 7.85
CA GLN A 22 -18.20 -4.23 8.96
C GLN A 22 -18.83 -3.99 10.34
N GLN A 23 -18.46 -4.85 11.29
CA GLN A 23 -18.69 -4.62 12.71
C GLN A 23 -17.65 -3.60 13.19
N LEU A 24 -18.03 -2.33 13.22
CA LEU A 24 -17.10 -1.24 13.50
C LEU A 24 -16.78 -1.15 14.99
N ASP A 25 -15.51 -0.94 15.30
CA ASP A 25 -15.09 -0.42 16.58
C ASP A 25 -15.78 0.94 16.80
N THR A 26 -16.69 0.99 17.78
CA THR A 26 -17.45 2.21 18.08
C THR A 26 -16.56 3.30 18.68
N THR A 27 -15.37 2.95 19.18
CA THR A 27 -14.44 3.82 19.90
C THR A 27 -13.44 4.53 19.00
N SER A 28 -13.11 3.94 17.84
CA SER A 28 -12.14 4.50 16.90
C SER A 28 -12.81 5.39 15.83
N ARG A 29 -12.18 6.53 15.54
CA ARG A 29 -12.60 7.50 14.53
C ARG A 29 -11.39 8.00 13.75
N TYR A 30 -11.63 8.33 12.49
CA TYR A 30 -10.63 8.86 11.59
C TYR A 30 -10.95 10.31 11.23
N LYS A 31 -9.94 11.16 11.14
CA LYS A 31 -10.10 12.51 10.62
C LYS A 31 -9.21 12.67 9.39
N ILE A 32 -9.84 12.96 8.26
CA ILE A 32 -9.13 13.26 7.03
C ILE A 32 -8.86 14.76 7.00
N VAL A 33 -7.60 15.14 7.20
CA VAL A 33 -7.18 16.54 7.14
C VAL A 33 -6.63 16.82 5.75
N ARG A 34 -7.08 17.93 5.17
CA ARG A 34 -6.64 18.37 3.85
C ARG A 34 -6.33 19.85 3.90
N ASP A 35 -5.28 20.27 3.21
CA ASP A 35 -5.06 21.68 2.98
C ASP A 35 -6.11 22.23 2.00
N PRO A 36 -6.34 23.56 1.98
CA PRO A 36 -7.32 24.17 1.07
C PRO A 36 -7.06 23.90 -0.42
N TYR A 37 -5.81 23.64 -0.79
CA TYR A 37 -5.41 23.40 -2.18
C TYR A 37 -5.39 21.92 -2.57
N GLY A 38 -5.69 21.02 -1.64
CA GLY A 38 -5.67 19.56 -1.87
C GLY A 38 -4.29 19.01 -2.23
N LYS A 39 -3.21 19.73 -1.90
CA LYS A 39 -1.83 19.29 -2.07
C LYS A 39 -1.38 18.40 -0.91
N ARG A 40 -1.91 18.61 0.29
CA ARG A 40 -1.57 17.83 1.49
C ARG A 40 -2.79 17.13 2.05
N HIS A 41 -2.61 15.87 2.38
CA HIS A 41 -3.61 15.03 3.01
C HIS A 41 -2.95 14.26 4.15
N SER A 42 -3.62 14.20 5.28
CA SER A 42 -3.28 13.28 6.36
C SER A 42 -4.51 12.54 6.86
N VAL A 43 -4.26 11.33 7.40
CA VAL A 43 -5.26 10.52 8.09
C VAL A 43 -4.85 10.46 9.55
N GLU A 44 -5.67 11.02 10.42
CA GLU A 44 -5.46 11.02 11.86
C GLU A 44 -6.37 9.98 12.53
N LEU A 45 -5.82 9.23 13.49
CA LEU A 45 -6.57 8.31 14.33
C LEU A 45 -6.95 8.96 15.65
N TYR A 46 -8.21 8.78 16.03
CA TYR A 46 -8.74 9.17 17.32
C TYR A 46 -9.40 7.95 17.99
N LYS A 47 -9.16 7.77 19.29
CA LYS A 47 -9.78 6.73 20.11
C LYS A 47 -10.34 7.36 21.37
N ASP A 48 -11.60 7.06 21.70
CA ASP A 48 -12.32 7.65 22.85
C ASP A 48 -12.27 9.19 22.86
N GLY A 49 -12.36 9.79 21.67
CA GLY A 49 -12.29 11.25 21.48
C GLY A 49 -10.89 11.86 21.61
N LYS A 50 -9.84 11.07 21.85
CA LYS A 50 -8.46 11.53 21.99
C LYS A 50 -7.64 11.21 20.75
N PHE A 51 -6.77 12.13 20.35
CA PHE A 51 -5.80 11.91 19.27
C PHE A 51 -4.83 10.80 19.67
N GLN A 52 -4.65 9.82 18.77
CA GLN A 52 -3.73 8.70 18.95
C GLN A 52 -2.49 8.84 18.08
N GLY A 53 -2.65 9.29 16.83
CA GLY A 53 -1.53 9.42 15.90
C GLY A 53 -1.95 9.73 14.48
N ILE A 54 -0.95 9.86 13.61
CA ILE A 54 -1.11 10.03 12.17
C ILE A 54 -0.82 8.69 11.49
N ILE A 55 -1.80 8.17 10.76
CA ILE A 55 -1.70 6.91 9.98
C ILE A 55 -1.06 7.15 8.62
N TYR A 56 -1.29 8.34 8.06
CA TYR A 56 -0.76 8.73 6.78
C TYR A 56 -0.54 10.23 6.74
N ASP A 57 0.58 10.65 6.16
CA ASP A 57 0.84 12.03 5.79
C ASP A 57 1.50 12.07 4.41
N SER A 58 0.82 12.69 3.45
CA SER A 58 1.34 12.89 2.09
C SER A 58 2.64 13.71 2.04
N HIS A 59 3.00 14.42 3.12
CA HIS A 59 4.28 15.11 3.20
C HIS A 59 5.45 14.16 3.41
N LEU A 60 5.20 13.01 4.04
CA LEU A 60 6.19 11.95 4.21
C LEU A 60 6.25 11.10 2.95
N PHE A 61 5.10 10.55 2.53
CA PHE A 61 5.04 9.71 1.35
C PHE A 61 3.69 9.89 0.66
N ASP A 62 3.71 10.37 -0.59
CA ASP A 62 2.49 10.69 -1.33
C ASP A 62 2.12 9.57 -2.29
N PHE A 63 1.09 8.79 -1.94
CA PHE A 63 0.61 7.69 -2.77
C PHE A 63 0.16 8.12 -4.18
N ARG A 64 -0.16 9.40 -4.39
CA ARG A 64 -0.52 9.91 -5.71
C ARG A 64 0.65 9.84 -6.69
N LEU A 65 1.89 9.85 -6.20
CA LEU A 65 3.07 9.74 -7.05
C LEU A 65 3.19 8.33 -7.65
N CYS A 66 2.77 7.30 -6.90
CA CYS A 66 2.71 5.91 -7.35
C CYS A 66 1.62 5.66 -8.42
N VAL A 67 0.58 6.50 -8.49
CA VAL A 67 -0.50 6.39 -9.49
C VAL A 67 -0.03 6.83 -10.89
N SER A 68 1.06 7.58 -10.97
CA SER A 68 1.40 8.38 -12.16
C SER A 68 2.57 7.80 -12.95
N LYS A 69 2.65 8.14 -14.25
CA LYS A 69 3.84 7.91 -15.10
C LYS A 69 5.13 8.57 -14.57
N MET A 70 5.09 9.32 -13.46
CA MET A 70 6.27 9.93 -12.84
C MET A 70 7.20 8.90 -12.17
N GLU A 71 6.75 7.64 -11.96
CA GLU A 71 7.63 6.52 -11.55
C GLU A 71 8.86 6.40 -12.47
N SER A 72 8.75 6.81 -13.74
CA SER A 72 9.85 6.78 -14.72
C SER A 72 11.08 7.62 -14.36
N SER A 73 11.00 8.46 -13.32
CA SER A 73 12.11 9.30 -12.84
C SER A 73 12.72 8.83 -11.52
N TRP A 74 12.14 7.81 -10.88
CA TRP A 74 12.65 7.30 -9.62
C TRP A 74 13.84 6.37 -9.84
N GLN A 75 14.85 6.53 -9.00
CA GLN A 75 16.03 5.68 -9.00
C GLN A 75 16.00 4.79 -7.77
N LYS A 76 16.13 3.49 -8.01
CA LYS A 76 16.29 2.50 -6.96
C LYS A 76 17.78 2.20 -6.79
N ILE A 77 18.29 2.39 -5.58
CA ILE A 77 19.69 2.15 -5.24
C ILE A 77 19.71 1.08 -4.17
N ASP A 78 20.42 -0.02 -4.43
CA ASP A 78 20.61 -1.06 -3.42
C ASP A 78 21.38 -0.49 -2.22
N ALA A 79 20.87 -0.77 -1.03
CA ALA A 79 21.43 -0.34 0.23
C ALA A 79 21.97 -1.54 1.02
N GLU A 80 22.72 -1.26 2.08
CA GLU A 80 23.13 -2.28 3.03
C GLU A 80 21.91 -2.92 3.73
N LEU A 81 22.10 -4.11 4.29
CA LEU A 81 21.06 -4.78 5.06
C LEU A 81 20.62 -3.91 6.25
N VAL A 82 19.32 -3.70 6.39
CA VAL A 82 18.73 -3.02 7.55
C VAL A 82 17.96 -4.05 8.36
N ASP A 83 18.32 -4.21 9.64
CA ASP A 83 17.69 -5.21 10.53
C ASP A 83 17.73 -6.64 9.94
N HIS A 84 18.81 -6.99 9.23
CA HIS A 84 19.00 -8.26 8.50
C HIS A 84 18.14 -8.46 7.24
N HIS A 85 17.38 -7.44 6.82
CA HIS A 85 16.59 -7.46 5.60
C HIS A 85 17.31 -6.72 4.46
N PRO A 86 17.31 -7.24 3.22
CA PRO A 86 17.70 -6.48 2.05
C PRO A 86 16.92 -5.17 1.98
N ALA A 87 17.62 -4.09 1.64
CA ALA A 87 17.01 -2.78 1.56
C ALA A 87 17.42 -2.06 0.27
N SER A 88 16.56 -1.16 -0.19
CA SER A 88 16.87 -0.23 -1.27
C SER A 88 16.39 1.17 -0.92
N LEU A 89 17.13 2.18 -1.37
CA LEU A 89 16.73 3.57 -1.31
C LEU A 89 16.04 3.97 -2.61
N ILE A 90 14.91 4.65 -2.48
CA ILE A 90 14.21 5.27 -3.61
C ILE A 90 14.56 6.75 -3.62
N ARG A 91 15.12 7.22 -4.74
CA ARG A 91 15.44 8.62 -4.97
C ARG A 91 14.56 9.23 -6.05
N ASP A 92 14.20 10.49 -5.86
CA ASP A 92 13.53 11.28 -6.89
C ASP A 92 14.52 11.89 -7.90
N GLN A 93 14.00 12.64 -8.87
CA GLN A 93 14.79 13.30 -9.91
C GLN A 93 15.78 14.37 -9.38
N ASP A 94 15.58 14.83 -8.14
CA ASP A 94 16.42 15.85 -7.48
C ASP A 94 17.48 15.18 -6.56
N ASP A 95 17.72 13.88 -6.72
CA ASP A 95 18.62 13.03 -5.92
C ASP A 95 18.25 12.96 -4.43
N ARG A 96 16.99 13.27 -4.09
CA ARG A 96 16.52 13.19 -2.70
C ARG A 96 16.02 11.79 -2.44
N THR A 97 16.45 11.20 -1.33
CA THR A 97 15.84 9.95 -0.86
C THR A 97 14.42 10.26 -0.40
N ILE A 98 13.44 9.58 -0.98
CA ILE A 98 12.01 9.74 -0.67
C ILE A 98 11.44 8.54 0.07
N ALA A 99 12.10 7.38 -0.03
CA ALA A 99 11.74 6.18 0.72
C ALA A 99 12.92 5.22 0.88
N GLU A 100 12.84 4.37 1.89
CA GLU A 100 13.65 3.17 2.09
C GLU A 100 12.71 1.94 2.03
N GLU A 101 12.95 1.06 1.08
CA GLU A 101 12.24 -0.21 0.93
C GLU A 101 13.01 -1.31 1.66
N ARG A 102 12.34 -2.06 2.55
CA ARG A 102 12.92 -3.21 3.26
C ARG A 102 12.17 -4.48 2.86
N TYR A 103 12.88 -5.49 2.38
CA TYR A 103 12.28 -6.68 1.78
C TYR A 103 12.24 -7.86 2.75
N ILE A 104 11.07 -8.49 2.82
CA ILE A 104 10.86 -9.73 3.56
C ILE A 104 10.71 -10.87 2.55
N PHE A 105 11.53 -11.90 2.72
CA PHE A 105 11.53 -13.06 1.85
C PHE A 105 11.03 -14.31 2.57
N ALA A 106 10.24 -15.12 1.89
CA ALA A 106 9.85 -16.46 2.30
C ALA A 106 10.09 -17.43 1.13
N HIS A 107 10.74 -18.57 1.40
CA HIS A 107 11.04 -19.59 0.38
C HIS A 107 11.77 -19.05 -0.86
N GLY A 108 12.61 -18.03 -0.69
CA GLY A 108 13.38 -17.42 -1.78
C GLY A 108 12.59 -16.39 -2.63
N LEU A 109 11.33 -16.11 -2.28
CA LEU A 109 10.49 -15.11 -2.94
C LEU A 109 10.22 -13.93 -1.99
N CYS A 110 10.18 -12.69 -2.52
CA CYS A 110 9.91 -11.49 -1.73
C CYS A 110 8.41 -11.38 -1.46
N THR A 111 7.94 -11.67 -0.25
CA THR A 111 6.50 -11.67 0.07
C THR A 111 5.98 -10.31 0.51
N GLU A 112 6.83 -9.49 1.14
CA GLU A 112 6.46 -8.14 1.57
C GLU A 112 7.63 -7.16 1.33
N CYS A 113 7.28 -5.92 1.04
CA CYS A 113 8.19 -4.79 1.07
C CYS A 113 7.61 -3.73 2.01
N HIS A 114 8.38 -3.37 3.03
CA HIS A 114 8.03 -2.32 3.98
C HIS A 114 8.67 -1.02 3.50
N ILE A 115 7.83 -0.01 3.24
CA ILE A 115 8.28 1.29 2.74
C ILE A 115 8.36 2.23 3.93
N HIS A 116 9.55 2.75 4.20
CA HIS A 116 9.84 3.69 5.28
C HIS A 116 10.15 5.08 4.72
N TYR A 117 9.72 6.12 5.41
CA TYR A 117 10.21 7.47 5.18
C TYR A 117 11.68 7.57 5.64
N PRO A 118 12.53 8.38 4.97
CA PRO A 118 13.89 8.64 5.45
C PRO A 118 13.89 9.09 6.92
N GLY A 119 14.51 8.28 7.78
CA GLY A 119 14.47 8.47 9.24
C GLY A 119 13.68 7.40 10.00
N GLY A 120 13.10 6.41 9.31
CA GLY A 120 12.63 5.17 9.90
C GLY A 120 11.11 4.95 10.07
N PRO A 121 10.20 5.95 10.03
CA PRO A 121 8.78 5.67 10.11
C PRO A 121 8.31 4.79 8.94
N LEU A 122 7.69 3.64 9.24
CA LEU A 122 6.97 2.85 8.23
C LEU A 122 5.84 3.72 7.68
N VAL A 123 5.69 3.84 6.36
CA VAL A 123 4.62 4.64 5.72
C VAL A 123 3.67 3.77 4.90
N ALA A 124 4.13 2.63 4.41
CA ALA A 124 3.31 1.72 3.62
C ALA A 124 3.89 0.32 3.62
N VAL A 125 3.05 -0.65 3.27
CA VAL A 125 3.44 -2.05 3.08
C VAL A 125 2.97 -2.49 1.70
N GLN A 126 3.86 -3.04 0.90
CA GLN A 126 3.52 -3.77 -0.31
C GLN A 126 3.51 -5.26 0.00
N LYS A 127 2.48 -5.96 -0.44
CA LYS A 127 2.41 -7.42 -0.43
C LYS A 127 2.49 -7.94 -1.84
N MET A 128 3.34 -8.94 -2.04
CA MET A 128 3.60 -9.57 -3.32
C MET A 128 2.93 -10.95 -3.33
N PHE A 129 2.28 -11.24 -4.44
CA PHE A 129 1.65 -12.52 -4.72
C PHE A 129 2.29 -13.04 -6.00
N TYR A 130 2.80 -14.26 -5.96
CA TYR A 130 3.43 -14.87 -7.11
C TYR A 130 2.54 -15.97 -7.65
N GLU A 131 2.50 -16.07 -8.97
CA GLU A 131 1.90 -17.19 -9.67
C GLU A 131 2.56 -18.50 -9.21
N GLY A 132 1.82 -19.26 -8.42
CA GLY A 132 2.18 -20.61 -7.99
C GLY A 132 1.60 -21.67 -8.93
N ALA A 133 1.55 -22.93 -8.47
CA ALA A 133 0.90 -24.03 -9.21
C ALA A 133 -0.64 -23.88 -9.34
N SER A 134 -1.24 -22.77 -8.87
CA SER A 134 -2.67 -22.52 -8.80
C SER A 134 -3.25 -21.66 -9.93
N GLU A 135 -2.50 -21.38 -11.01
CA GLU A 135 -2.96 -20.57 -12.16
C GLU A 135 -3.35 -19.11 -11.82
N GLU A 136 -3.04 -18.62 -10.62
CA GLU A 136 -3.33 -17.23 -10.24
C GLU A 136 -2.27 -16.25 -10.77
N PRO A 137 -2.66 -15.05 -11.25
CA PRO A 137 -1.71 -14.09 -11.77
C PRO A 137 -0.87 -13.48 -10.64
N SER A 138 0.40 -13.19 -10.94
CA SER A 138 1.26 -12.46 -10.01
C SER A 138 0.69 -11.07 -9.73
N ALA A 139 0.73 -10.60 -8.49
CA ALA A 139 0.15 -9.32 -8.10
C ALA A 139 0.96 -8.61 -7.03
N VAL A 140 0.79 -7.29 -6.96
CA VAL A 140 1.31 -6.45 -5.90
C VAL A 140 0.16 -5.60 -5.36
N ALA A 141 -0.06 -5.66 -4.05
CA ALA A 141 -1.04 -4.84 -3.35
C ALA A 141 -0.34 -3.89 -2.38
N LEU A 142 -0.64 -2.60 -2.48
CA LEU A 142 -0.12 -1.55 -1.59
C LEU A 142 -1.12 -1.25 -0.48
N PHE A 143 -0.62 -1.15 0.74
CA PHE A 143 -1.38 -0.83 1.95
C PHE A 143 -0.77 0.35 2.68
N ASP A 144 -1.61 1.11 3.39
CA ASP A 144 -1.14 2.09 4.36
C ASP A 144 -0.67 1.43 5.67
N GLN A 145 -0.20 2.23 6.63
CA GLN A 145 0.28 1.76 7.94
C GLN A 145 -0.76 0.99 8.77
N HIS A 146 -2.05 1.14 8.44
CA HIS A 146 -3.16 0.47 9.11
C HIS A 146 -3.72 -0.70 8.27
N PHE A 147 -2.95 -1.16 7.29
CA PHE A 147 -3.32 -2.26 6.40
C PHE A 147 -4.61 -2.01 5.60
N LYS A 148 -4.96 -0.74 5.33
CA LYS A 148 -6.01 -0.46 4.35
C LYS A 148 -5.44 -0.46 2.94
N PRO A 149 -6.09 -1.14 1.99
CA PRO A 149 -5.61 -1.20 0.62
C PRO A 149 -5.63 0.21 0.01
N VAL A 150 -4.59 0.52 -0.75
CA VAL A 150 -4.39 1.80 -1.44
C VAL A 150 -4.46 1.60 -2.95
N GLY A 151 -3.87 0.52 -3.44
CA GLY A 151 -3.84 0.16 -4.85
C GLY A 151 -3.42 -1.29 -5.07
N ILE A 152 -3.75 -1.81 -6.24
CA ILE A 152 -3.38 -3.16 -6.69
C ILE A 152 -2.88 -3.09 -8.14
N LYS A 153 -1.81 -3.82 -8.41
CA LYS A 153 -1.29 -4.11 -9.76
C LYS A 153 -1.29 -5.63 -9.93
N ILE A 154 -1.80 -6.12 -11.05
CA ILE A 154 -1.78 -7.53 -11.45
C ILE A 154 -0.96 -7.64 -12.73
N PHE A 155 -0.11 -8.66 -12.77
CA PHE A 155 0.83 -8.92 -13.83
C PHE A 155 0.46 -10.22 -14.52
N GLY A 156 0.42 -10.19 -15.84
CA GLY A 156 0.35 -11.39 -16.65
C GLY A 156 1.75 -11.85 -17.03
N SER A 157 1.94 -13.16 -17.13
CA SER A 157 3.08 -13.72 -17.83
C SER A 157 2.87 -13.55 -19.34
N GLU A 158 3.50 -12.56 -19.96
CA GLU A 158 3.80 -12.72 -21.39
C GLU A 158 4.97 -13.72 -21.53
N ALA A 159 5.21 -14.19 -22.76
CA ALA A 159 6.32 -15.11 -23.05
C ALA A 159 7.62 -14.66 -22.33
N PRO A 160 8.44 -15.58 -21.80
CA PRO A 160 9.54 -15.29 -20.86
C PRO A 160 10.53 -14.19 -21.29
N GLU A 161 10.57 -13.86 -22.57
CA GLU A 161 11.44 -12.84 -23.18
C GLU A 161 10.92 -11.41 -23.04
N LYS A 162 9.65 -11.20 -22.68
CA LYS A 162 8.99 -9.87 -22.65
C LYS A 162 8.83 -9.28 -21.25
N GLY A 163 9.23 -10.02 -20.21
CA GLY A 163 9.07 -9.58 -18.82
C GLY A 163 7.63 -9.62 -18.32
N PHE A 164 7.39 -9.02 -17.16
CA PHE A 164 6.07 -8.93 -16.54
C PHE A 164 5.31 -7.71 -17.10
N THR A 165 4.16 -7.95 -17.72
CA THR A 165 3.27 -6.87 -18.18
C THR A 165 2.17 -6.66 -17.15
N CYS A 166 1.99 -5.42 -16.68
CA CYS A 166 0.84 -5.08 -15.84
C CYS A 166 -0.45 -5.19 -16.68
N THR A 167 -1.31 -6.15 -16.34
CA THR A 167 -2.57 -6.43 -17.07
C THR A 167 -3.77 -5.76 -16.41
N TYR A 168 -3.69 -5.46 -15.12
CA TYR A 168 -4.72 -4.72 -14.40
C TYR A 168 -4.09 -3.85 -13.31
N GLU A 169 -4.59 -2.64 -13.19
CA GLU A 169 -4.17 -1.70 -12.15
C GLU A 169 -5.39 -0.93 -11.66
N SER A 170 -5.55 -0.83 -10.34
CA SER A 170 -6.56 0.02 -9.74
C SER A 170 -6.01 0.73 -8.51
N TRP A 171 -6.33 2.01 -8.41
CA TRP A 171 -6.06 2.88 -7.27
C TRP A 171 -7.35 3.39 -6.64
N ASP A 172 -8.50 2.84 -7.05
CA ASP A 172 -9.81 3.16 -6.52
C ASP A 172 -10.31 1.97 -5.69
N MET A 173 -10.14 2.04 -4.38
CA MET A 173 -10.53 0.96 -3.47
C MET A 173 -12.02 1.02 -3.11
N THR A 174 -12.80 1.69 -3.97
CA THR A 174 -14.25 1.58 -4.05
C THR A 174 -14.72 0.75 -5.25
N ASP A 175 -13.82 0.41 -6.18
CA ASP A 175 -14.07 -0.46 -7.32
C ASP A 175 -14.27 -1.90 -6.83
N GLU A 176 -15.47 -2.44 -7.05
CA GLU A 176 -15.82 -3.82 -6.71
C GLU A 176 -14.86 -4.82 -7.36
N ALA A 177 -14.45 -4.58 -8.61
CA ALA A 177 -13.55 -5.47 -9.32
C ALA A 177 -12.14 -5.51 -8.70
N ALA A 178 -11.69 -4.41 -8.11
CA ALA A 178 -10.42 -4.33 -7.38
C ALA A 178 -10.50 -5.06 -6.04
N LEU A 179 -11.60 -4.87 -5.32
CA LEU A 179 -11.86 -5.52 -4.03
C LEU A 179 -12.00 -7.04 -4.18
N GLU A 180 -12.70 -7.51 -5.21
CA GLU A 180 -12.81 -8.96 -5.50
C GLU A 180 -11.45 -9.60 -5.78
N LYS A 181 -10.58 -8.91 -6.52
CA LYS A 181 -9.21 -9.38 -6.81
C LYS A 181 -8.37 -9.43 -5.55
N LEU A 182 -8.41 -8.38 -4.73
CA LEU A 182 -7.73 -8.37 -3.43
C LEU A 182 -8.22 -9.53 -2.55
N ASP A 183 -9.54 -9.72 -2.44
CA ASP A 183 -10.13 -10.80 -1.66
C ASP A 183 -9.70 -12.19 -2.14
N ALA A 184 -9.59 -12.40 -3.46
CA ALA A 184 -9.09 -13.66 -4.02
C ALA A 184 -7.65 -13.93 -3.55
N LEU A 185 -6.76 -12.95 -3.72
CA LEU A 185 -5.34 -13.04 -3.32
C LEU A 185 -5.16 -13.41 -1.84
N PHE A 186 -6.01 -12.88 -0.94
CA PHE A 186 -5.92 -13.14 0.50
C PHE A 186 -6.61 -14.43 0.95
N LYS A 187 -7.59 -14.96 0.21
CA LYS A 187 -8.25 -16.24 0.53
C LYS A 187 -7.33 -17.43 0.30
N GLU A 188 -6.38 -17.32 -0.63
CA GLU A 188 -5.48 -18.42 -0.99
C GLU A 188 -4.14 -18.43 -0.23
N THR A 189 -3.74 -17.29 0.35
CA THR A 189 -2.47 -17.14 1.10
C THR A 189 -2.53 -17.64 2.55
N LEU A 190 -3.69 -18.08 3.05
CA LEU A 190 -3.78 -18.80 4.32
C LEU A 190 -3.63 -20.30 4.06
N PRO A 191 -2.57 -20.97 4.55
CA PRO A 191 -2.48 -22.42 4.46
C PRO A 191 -3.73 -23.03 5.12
N LYS A 192 -4.38 -23.97 4.44
CA LYS A 192 -5.54 -24.74 4.93
C LYS A 192 -5.26 -25.61 6.18
N GLY A 193 -4.18 -25.37 6.91
CA GLY A 193 -3.78 -26.10 8.11
C GLY A 193 -3.48 -25.15 9.24
N ASP A 194 -4.53 -24.70 9.93
CA ASP A 194 -4.57 -24.40 11.37
C ASP A 194 -5.96 -23.79 11.71
N ARG A 195 -6.99 -24.64 11.58
CA ARG A 195 -8.30 -24.45 12.22
C ARG A 195 -8.61 -25.67 13.07
#